data_AF-A0A7R9W487-F1
#
_entry.id   AF-A0A7R9W487-F1
#
_cell.length_a   1.000
_cell.length_b   1.000
_cell.length_c   1.000
_cell.angle_alpha   90.00
_cell.angle_beta   90.00
_cell.angle_gamma   90.00
#
_symmetry.space_group_name_H-M   'P 1'
#
loop_
_entity.id
_entity.type
_entity.pdbx_description
1 polymer ?
#
loop_
_entity_poly.entity_id
_entity_poly.type
_entity_poly.pdbx_seq_one_letter_code
_entity_poly.pdbx_strand_id
1 'polypeptide(L)'
;LVGYSLVCYILQVKDRHNANILLDRQGHLLHIDFGFVLGDTPKMGKVPIFSERAPFKLTQEFWEVIGGWNYRRGGLGVKFCKMFEAAFACAASHVDEIAGLIEAAMLNLTRGRRAP
;
A
#
# COMPACT_ATOMS: atom_id res chain seq x y z
N LEU A 1 2.19 9.88 -0.50
CA LEU A 1 2.57 9.01 0.64
C LEU A 1 1.34 8.46 1.36
N VAL A 2 0.57 9.26 2.12
CA VAL A 2 -0.60 8.78 2.90
C VAL A 2 -1.54 7.83 2.15
N GLY A 3 -2.00 8.23 0.95
CA GLY A 3 -2.92 7.40 0.15
C GLY A 3 -2.34 6.02 -0.19
N TYR A 4 -1.10 5.96 -0.68
CA TYR A 4 -0.46 4.67 -0.96
C TYR A 4 -0.11 3.88 0.29
N SER A 5 0.18 4.54 1.41
CA SER A 5 0.31 3.87 2.72
C SER A 5 -0.97 3.14 3.09
N LEU A 6 -2.12 3.79 2.90
CA LEU A 6 -3.43 3.22 3.19
C LEU A 6 -3.78 2.08 2.22
N VAL A 7 -3.56 2.26 0.92
CA VAL A 7 -3.78 1.22 -0.09
C VAL A 7 -2.93 -0.02 0.19
N CYS A 8 -1.63 0.15 0.48
CA CYS A 8 -0.76 -0.98 0.81
C CYS A 8 -1.24 -1.71 2.07
N TYR A 9 -1.69 -0.96 3.08
CA TYR A 9 -2.21 -1.52 4.32
C TYR A 9 -3.48 -2.35 4.10
N ILE A 10 -4.48 -1.77 3.42
CA ILE A 10 -5.79 -2.43 3.22
C ILE A 10 -5.66 -3.62 2.27
N LEU A 11 -5.01 -3.43 1.12
CA LEU A 11 -4.89 -4.47 0.10
C LEU A 11 -3.71 -5.42 0.34
N GLN A 12 -2.95 -5.23 1.41
CA GLN A 12 -1.78 -6.03 1.75
C GLN A 12 -0.82 -6.20 0.56
N VAL A 13 -0.55 -5.11 -0.16
CA VAL A 13 0.34 -5.10 -1.33
C VAL A 13 1.76 -5.47 -0.90
N LYS A 14 2.36 -6.47 -1.54
CA LYS A 14 3.72 -6.97 -1.27
C LYS A 14 4.72 -6.54 -2.34
N ASP A 15 5.98 -6.92 -2.17
CA ASP A 15 7.06 -6.62 -3.11
C ASP A 15 7.23 -5.11 -3.36
N ARG A 16 7.24 -4.33 -2.26
CA ARG A 16 7.39 -2.86 -2.30
C ARG A 16 8.86 -2.49 -2.13
N HIS A 17 9.57 -2.49 -3.26
CA HIS A 17 10.95 -2.02 -3.37
C HIS A 17 11.05 -0.77 -4.24
N ASN A 18 12.21 -0.09 -4.24
CA ASN A 18 12.39 1.20 -4.91
C ASN A 18 12.06 1.18 -6.42
N ALA A 19 12.29 0.07 -7.12
CA ALA A 19 11.92 -0.04 -8.54
C ALA A 19 10.40 -0.07 -8.79
N ASN A 20 9.58 -0.34 -7.77
CA ASN A 20 8.10 -0.32 -7.84
C ASN A 20 7.50 0.97 -7.29
N ILE A 21 8.34 1.96 -6.97
CA ILE A 21 7.92 3.26 -6.43
C ILE A 21 8.48 4.35 -7.33
N LEU A 22 7.60 4.94 -8.15
CA LEU A 22 7.93 6.08 -8.97
C LEU A 22 7.71 7.38 -8.19
N LEU A 23 8.50 8.41 -8.52
CA LEU A 23 8.39 9.76 -7.96
C LEU A 23 8.29 10.75 -9.11
N ASP A 24 7.29 11.62 -9.08
CA ASP A 24 7.17 12.70 -10.05
C ASP A 24 8.00 13.94 -9.64
N ARG A 25 8.05 14.94 -10.53
CA ARG A 25 8.77 16.20 -10.28
C ARG A 25 8.13 17.09 -9.19
N GLN A 26 6.91 16.77 -8.78
CA GLN A 26 6.15 17.50 -7.76
C GLN A 26 6.28 16.84 -6.38
N GLY A 27 6.94 15.68 -6.29
CA GLY A 27 7.12 14.93 -5.04
C GLY A 27 6.01 13.93 -4.76
N HIS A 28 5.13 13.62 -5.72
CA HIS A 28 4.12 12.59 -5.56
C HIS A 28 4.72 11.20 -5.82
N LEU A 29 4.39 10.28 -4.91
CA LEU A 29 4.74 8.87 -5.04
C LEU A 29 3.65 8.14 -5.82
N LEU A 30 4.05 7.31 -6.77
CA LEU A 30 3.18 6.42 -7.53
C LEU A 30 3.69 4.99 -7.39
N HIS A 31 2.91 4.13 -6.72
CA HIS A 31 3.23 2.70 -6.68
C HIS A 31 2.77 2.05 -7.99
N ILE A 32 3.65 1.23 -8.57
CA ILE A 32 3.39 0.43 -9.76
C ILE A 32 3.55 -1.05 -9.45
N ASP A 33 3.19 -1.88 -10.42
CA ASP A 33 3.27 -3.35 -10.35
C ASP A 33 2.57 -3.94 -9.11
N PHE A 34 1.27 -4.25 -9.23
CA PHE A 34 0.48 -4.82 -8.13
C PHE A 34 0.36 -6.35 -8.24
N GLY A 35 1.41 -7.03 -8.71
CA GLY A 35 1.41 -8.48 -8.92
C GLY A 35 1.19 -9.33 -7.65
N PHE A 36 1.37 -8.76 -6.46
CA PHE A 36 1.24 -9.45 -5.17
C PHE A 36 0.37 -8.64 -4.20
N VAL A 37 -0.88 -9.06 -4.01
CA VAL A 37 -1.89 -8.38 -3.18
C VAL A 37 -2.64 -9.40 -2.31
N LEU A 38 -3.36 -8.91 -1.29
CA LEU A 38 -4.21 -9.69 -0.39
C LEU A 38 -3.50 -10.85 0.32
N GLY A 39 -2.19 -10.68 0.57
CA GLY A 39 -1.38 -11.69 1.25
C GLY A 39 -0.64 -12.65 0.31
N ASP A 40 -0.81 -12.54 -1.01
CA ASP A 40 0.09 -13.19 -1.95
C ASP A 40 1.50 -12.61 -1.82
N THR A 41 2.49 -13.49 -1.83
CA THR A 41 3.91 -13.13 -1.71
C THR A 41 4.70 -13.74 -2.86
N PRO A 42 5.79 -13.10 -3.32
CA PRO A 42 6.73 -13.72 -4.25
C PRO A 42 7.24 -15.08 -3.73
N LYS A 43 7.24 -16.10 -4.59
CA LYS A 43 7.68 -17.46 -4.28
C LYS A 43 8.81 -17.89 -5.19
N MET A 44 9.82 -18.58 -4.63
CA MET A 44 10.80 -19.36 -5.39
C MET A 44 10.42 -20.82 -5.19
N GLY A 45 9.79 -21.44 -6.19
CA GLY A 45 9.18 -22.76 -6.03
C GLY A 45 8.04 -22.74 -5.01
N LYS A 46 8.11 -23.60 -3.97
CA LYS A 46 7.10 -23.66 -2.89
C LYS A 46 7.42 -22.76 -1.70
N VAL A 47 8.58 -22.10 -1.68
CA VAL A 47 9.06 -21.32 -0.53
C VAL A 47 8.82 -19.83 -0.76
N PRO A 48 8.16 -19.11 0.17
CA PRO A 48 8.07 -17.65 0.12
C PRO A 48 9.48 -17.04 0.24
N ILE A 49 9.85 -16.17 -0.70
CA ILE A 49 11.19 -15.53 -0.70
C ILE A 49 11.23 -14.38 0.31
N PHE A 50 10.09 -13.69 0.48
CA PHE A 50 9.97 -12.51 1.32
C PHE A 50 8.73 -12.62 2.21
N SER A 51 8.92 -12.80 3.51
CA SER A 51 7.85 -12.63 4.51
C SER A 51 7.84 -11.17 4.96
N GLU A 52 7.39 -10.27 4.08
CA GLU A 52 7.18 -8.88 4.47
C GLU A 52 5.90 -8.80 5.31
N ARG A 53 6.09 -8.93 6.64
CA ARG A 53 5.00 -8.95 7.63
C ARG A 53 4.35 -7.59 7.83
N ALA A 54 5.09 -6.51 7.55
CA ALA A 54 4.55 -5.17 7.65
C ALA A 54 3.47 -4.95 6.56
N PRO A 55 2.30 -4.44 6.93
CA PRO A 55 1.22 -4.14 5.97
C PRO A 55 1.54 -2.92 5.08
N PHE A 56 2.45 -2.05 5.53
CA PHE A 56 3.01 -0.96 4.75
C PHE A 56 4.45 -0.68 5.19
N LYS A 57 5.33 -0.32 4.25
CA LYS A 57 6.73 -0.01 4.51
C LYS A 57 6.95 1.50 4.58
N LEU A 58 6.72 2.08 5.75
CA LEU A 58 7.18 3.44 6.04
C LEU A 58 8.67 3.38 6.41
N THR A 59 9.55 3.58 5.44
CA THR A 59 10.99 3.55 5.70
C THR A 59 11.45 4.80 6.45
N GLN A 60 12.62 4.71 7.07
CA GLN A 60 13.26 5.83 7.76
C GLN A 60 13.52 6.99 6.80
N GLU A 61 13.90 6.71 5.54
CA GLU A 61 14.15 7.72 4.52
C GLU A 61 12.86 8.50 4.19
N PHE A 62 11.71 7.83 4.06
CA PHE A 62 10.44 8.53 3.88
C PHE A 62 10.11 9.42 5.08
N TRP A 63 10.40 8.94 6.30
CA TRP A 63 10.16 9.69 7.52
C TRP A 63 11.03 10.95 7.61
N GLU A 64 12.30 10.83 7.22
CA GLU A 64 13.26 11.94 7.19
C GLU A 64 12.91 12.98 6.12
N VAL A 65 12.49 12.54 4.92
CA VAL A 65 12.05 13.44 3.83
C VAL A 65 10.85 14.29 4.26
N ILE A 66 9.91 13.73 5.03
CA ILE A 66 8.79 14.51 5.57
C ILE A 66 9.14 15.29 6.84
N GLY A 67 10.41 15.28 7.28
CA GLY A 67 10.92 16.03 8.44
C GLY A 67 10.53 15.43 9.80
N GLY A 68 10.00 14.21 9.81
CA GLY A 68 9.60 13.47 11.00
C GLY A 68 8.71 14.25 11.97
N TRP A 69 8.96 14.09 13.27
CA TRP A 69 8.20 14.76 14.35
C TRP A 69 8.56 16.24 14.55
N ASN A 70 9.57 16.75 13.85
CA ASN A 70 10.13 18.06 14.16
C ASN A 70 9.30 19.21 13.57
N TYR A 71 8.14 19.48 14.17
CA TYR A 71 7.22 20.53 13.72
C TYR A 71 7.91 21.91 13.66
N ARG A 72 8.86 22.17 14.57
CA ARG A 72 9.60 23.45 14.63
C ARG A 72 10.47 23.69 13.39
N ARG A 73 10.83 22.62 12.68
CA ARG A 73 11.57 22.68 11.41
C ARG A 73 10.68 22.36 10.20
N GLY A 74 9.35 22.47 10.35
CA GLY A 74 8.41 22.17 9.27
C GLY A 74 8.15 20.68 9.06
N GLY A 75 8.52 19.82 10.00
CA GLY A 75 8.24 18.38 9.96
C GLY A 75 6.74 18.08 9.89
N LEU A 76 6.38 17.18 8.99
CA LEU A 76 5.00 16.85 8.63
C LEU A 76 4.52 15.55 9.28
N GLY A 77 5.28 14.92 10.18
CA GLY A 77 4.92 13.63 10.78
C GLY A 77 3.55 13.63 11.47
N VAL A 78 3.24 14.66 12.26
CA VAL A 78 1.91 14.81 12.88
C VAL A 78 0.80 14.97 11.84
N LYS A 79 1.07 15.73 10.76
CA LYS A 79 0.12 15.91 9.66
C LYS A 79 -0.10 14.60 8.90
N PHE A 80 0.96 13.83 8.66
CA PHE A 80 0.89 12.50 8.06
C PHE A 80 -0.01 11.57 8.87
N CYS A 81 0.19 11.47 10.19
CA CYS A 81 -0.65 10.63 11.06
C CYS A 81 -2.13 11.06 11.02
N LYS A 82 -2.41 12.36 11.19
CA LYS A 82 -3.79 12.88 11.14
C LYS A 82 -4.48 12.62 9.81
N MET A 83 -3.76 12.81 8.71
CA MET A 83 -4.29 12.53 7.37
C MET A 83 -4.51 11.04 7.15
N PHE A 84 -3.61 10.18 7.67
CA PHE A 84 -3.78 8.74 7.59
C PHE A 84 -4.99 8.26 8.39
N GLU A 85 -5.16 8.74 9.62
CA GLU A 85 -6.33 8.44 10.47
C GLU A 85 -7.64 8.86 9.77
N ALA A 86 -7.69 10.08 9.24
CA ALA A 86 -8.86 10.57 8.53
C ALA A 86 -9.16 9.75 7.25
N ALA A 87 -8.11 9.42 6.48
CA ALA A 87 -8.26 8.61 5.28
C ALA A 87 -8.70 7.17 5.62
N PHE A 88 -8.16 6.59 6.70
CA PHE A 88 -8.56 5.26 7.18
C PHE A 88 -10.01 5.25 7.65
N ALA A 89 -10.43 6.25 8.43
CA ALA A 89 -11.82 6.37 8.88
C ALA A 89 -12.79 6.51 7.69
N CYS A 90 -12.41 7.30 6.67
CA CYS A 90 -13.17 7.41 5.43
C CYS A 90 -13.22 6.08 4.66
N ALA A 91 -12.11 5.36 4.54
CA ALA A 91 -12.12 4.05 3.90
C ALA A 91 -12.98 3.04 4.68
N ALA A 92 -12.92 3.06 6.01
CA ALA A 92 -13.72 2.20 6.87
C ALA A 92 -15.23 2.45 6.73
N SER A 93 -15.66 3.69 6.45
CA SER A 93 -17.07 3.98 6.17
C SER A 93 -17.56 3.49 4.79
N HIS A 94 -16.66 2.97 3.96
CA HIS A 94 -16.96 2.41 2.63
C HIS A 94 -16.49 0.95 2.51
N VAL A 95 -16.45 0.23 3.64
CA VAL A 95 -15.89 -1.12 3.70
C VAL A 95 -16.65 -2.11 2.81
N ASP A 96 -17.97 -1.97 2.73
CA ASP A 96 -18.82 -2.87 1.95
C ASP A 96 -18.59 -2.68 0.44
N GLU A 97 -18.44 -1.45 -0.02
CA GLU A 97 -18.10 -1.16 -1.42
C GLU A 97 -16.70 -1.64 -1.78
N ILE A 98 -15.72 -1.40 -0.90
CA ILE A 98 -14.35 -1.87 -1.10
C ILE A 98 -14.30 -3.40 -1.15
N ALA A 99 -14.94 -4.08 -0.20
CA ALA A 99 -15.02 -5.54 -0.15
C ALA A 99 -15.73 -6.10 -1.39
N GLY A 100 -16.88 -5.52 -1.77
CA GLY A 100 -17.63 -5.94 -2.95
C GLY A 100 -16.83 -5.84 -4.25
N LEU A 101 -16.04 -4.76 -4.43
CA LEU A 101 -15.16 -4.62 -5.58
C LEU A 101 -14.03 -5.67 -5.60
N ILE A 102 -13.43 -5.94 -4.44
CA ILE A 102 -12.39 -6.96 -4.30
C ILE A 102 -12.96 -8.35 -4.62
N GLU A 103 -14.11 -8.69 -4.05
CA GLU A 103 -14.78 -9.97 -4.30
C GLU A 103 -15.13 -10.14 -5.78
N ALA A 104 -15.71 -9.12 -6.42
CA ALA A 104 -16.02 -9.15 -7.84
C ALA A 104 -14.76 -9.34 -8.70
N ALA A 105 -13.67 -8.65 -8.37
CA ALA A 105 -12.40 -8.80 -9.07
C ALA A 105 -11.83 -10.22 -8.92
N MET A 106 -11.85 -10.79 -7.71
CA MET A 106 -11.38 -12.15 -7.45
C MET A 106 -12.23 -13.22 -8.17
N LEU A 107 -13.55 -13.04 -8.21
CA LEU A 107 -14.45 -13.92 -8.97
C LEU A 107 -14.15 -13.90 -10.48
N ASN A 108 -13.83 -12.73 -11.04
CA ASN A 108 -13.46 -12.63 -12.46
C ASN A 108 -12.12 -13.33 -12.76
N LEU A 109 -11.12 -13.16 -11.89
CA LEU A 109 -9.81 -13.80 -12.04
C LEU A 109 -9.89 -15.33 -11.92
N THR A 110 -10.73 -15.84 -11.02
CA THR A 110 -10.92 -17.29 -10.83
C THR A 110 -11.74 -17.93 -11.95
N ARG A 111 -12.69 -17.21 -12.55
CA ARG A 111 -13.45 -17.68 -13.73
C ARG A 111 -12.57 -17.75 -14.99
N GLY A 112 -11.69 -16.77 -15.21
CA GLY A 112 -10.77 -16.77 -16.36
C GLY A 112 -9.77 -17.93 -16.38
N ARG A 113 -9.38 -18.46 -15.21
CA ARG A 113 -8.51 -19.64 -15.07
C ARG A 113 -9.19 -20.98 -15.37
N ARG A 114 -10.52 -21.01 -15.54
CA ARG A 114 -11.30 -22.22 -15.83
C ARG A 114 -11.74 -22.34 -17.30
N ALA A 115 -11.30 -21.43 -18.18
CA ALA A 115 -11.47 -21.63 -19.62
C ALA A 115 -10.45 -22.67 -20.12
N PRO A 116 -10.90 -23.69 -20.90
CA PRO A 116 -10.08 -24.82 -21.33
C PRO A 116 -8.93 -24.43 -22.27
#